data_AF-A0A388Q6F0-F1
#
_entry.id   AF-A0A388Q6F0-F1
#
_cell.length_a   1.000
_cell.length_b   1.000
_cell.length_c   1.000
_cell.angle_alpha   90.00
_cell.angle_beta   90.00
_cell.angle_gamma   90.00
#
_symmetry.space_group_name_H-M   'P 1'
#
loop_
_entity.id
_entity.type
_entity.pdbx_description
1 polymer ?
#
loop_
_entity_poly.entity_id
_entity_poly.type
_entity_poly.pdbx_seq_one_letter_code
_entity_poly.pdbx_strand_id
1 'polypeptide(L)'
;MISTQWFVKIETLAAKALAAVRDGQIRIVPERFEKVYFNWLENIQDWCISRQLWWGHRIPVWYAPDGSVFCAHSAAAAMAQAEAHFGHAVTLEQDQDVLDTWFSSGLWPFSTLAGRMKLRTSSASIQPACLRPATIFCFLGGAHDHAGLGVHRQSAV
;
A
#
# COMPACT_ATOMS: atom_id res chain seq x y z
N MET A 1 22.42 5.19 -7.89
CA MET A 1 22.20 4.17 -8.95
C MET A 1 20.73 4.23 -9.23
N ILE A 2 20.31 4.65 -10.43
CA ILE A 2 18.90 4.94 -10.66
C ILE A 2 18.14 3.62 -10.95
N SER A 3 17.15 3.30 -10.11
CA SER A 3 16.26 2.13 -10.29
C SER A 3 14.80 2.52 -10.11
N THR A 4 13.90 1.89 -10.85
CA THR A 4 12.46 2.15 -10.79
C THR A 4 11.83 1.40 -9.63
N GLN A 5 11.17 2.11 -8.72
CA GLN A 5 10.66 1.58 -7.46
C GLN A 5 9.22 2.05 -7.18
N TRP A 6 8.55 1.33 -6.27
CA TRP A 6 7.20 1.65 -5.81
C TRP A 6 7.24 2.54 -4.57
N PHE A 7 6.49 3.64 -4.62
CA PHE A 7 6.40 4.63 -3.57
C PHE A 7 4.96 4.85 -3.12
N VAL A 8 4.77 5.11 -1.82
CA VAL A 8 3.51 5.55 -1.23
C VAL A 8 3.61 7.04 -0.96
N LYS A 9 2.58 7.81 -1.36
CA LYS A 9 2.45 9.22 -0.96
C LYS A 9 2.12 9.33 0.51
N ILE A 10 3.11 9.72 1.32
CA ILE A 10 2.97 9.70 2.78
C ILE A 10 2.40 10.99 3.35
N GLU A 11 2.52 12.12 2.65
CA GLU A 11 2.09 13.43 3.15
C GLU A 11 0.66 13.43 3.72
N THR A 12 -0.29 12.85 2.98
CA THR A 12 -1.71 12.78 3.41
C THR A 12 -1.93 11.87 4.63
N LEU A 13 -1.11 10.82 4.78
CA LEU A 13 -1.16 9.90 5.90
C LEU A 13 -0.51 10.52 7.15
N ALA A 14 0.64 11.18 6.96
CA ALA A 14 1.34 11.91 8.00
C ALA A 14 0.47 13.02 8.57
N ALA A 15 -0.23 13.79 7.73
CA ALA A 15 -1.16 14.82 8.19
C ALA A 15 -2.24 14.28 9.14
N LYS A 16 -2.82 13.11 8.83
CA LYS A 16 -3.82 12.45 9.70
C LYS A 16 -3.20 11.98 11.01
N ALA A 17 -1.99 11.43 10.95
CA ALA A 17 -1.26 10.94 12.13
C ALA A 17 -0.81 12.09 13.05
N LEU A 18 -0.43 13.23 12.49
CA LEU A 18 -0.12 14.46 13.20
C LEU A 18 -1.36 15.01 13.92
N ALA A 19 -2.50 15.11 13.21
CA ALA A 19 -3.75 15.58 13.77
C ALA A 19 -4.21 14.73 14.96
N ALA A 20 -4.14 13.40 14.85
CA ALA A 20 -4.56 12.50 15.93
C ALA A 20 -3.77 12.68 17.24
N VAL A 21 -2.48 13.02 17.15
CA VAL A 21 -1.67 13.34 18.34
C VAL A 21 -1.96 14.76 18.85
N ARG A 22 -2.10 15.74 17.95
CA ARG A 22 -2.43 17.13 18.31
C ARG A 22 -3.80 17.27 18.98
N ASP A 23 -4.78 16.49 18.52
CA ASP A 23 -6.14 16.46 19.08
C ASP A 23 -6.23 15.65 20.39
N GLY A 24 -5.13 15.03 20.83
CA GLY A 24 -5.06 14.24 22.05
C GLY A 24 -5.72 12.87 21.97
N GLN A 25 -6.11 12.40 20.78
CA GLN A 25 -6.63 11.05 20.57
C GLN A 25 -5.54 9.99 20.83
N ILE A 26 -4.29 10.34 20.53
CA ILE A 26 -3.10 9.54 20.82
C ILE A 26 -2.20 10.36 21.74
N ARG A 27 -1.79 9.78 22.86
CA ARG A 27 -0.82 10.38 23.78
C ARG A 27 0.49 9.60 23.75
N ILE A 28 1.60 10.29 23.50
CA ILE A 28 2.94 9.69 23.48
C ILE A 28 3.56 9.85 24.87
N VAL A 29 3.99 8.74 25.46
CA VAL A 29 4.60 8.73 26.80
C VAL A 29 6.03 8.19 26.71
N PRO A 30 7.04 8.91 27.24
CA PRO A 30 6.99 10.25 27.81
C PRO A 30 6.77 11.39 26.79
N GLU A 31 6.13 12.48 27.22
CA GLU A 31 5.71 13.63 26.38
C GLU A 31 6.86 14.28 25.61
N ARG A 32 8.10 14.20 26.11
CA ARG A 32 9.29 14.72 25.41
C ARG A 32 9.46 14.15 24.00
N PHE A 33 8.93 12.94 23.73
CA PHE A 33 9.04 12.29 22.42
C PHE A 33 8.07 12.85 21.38
N GLU A 34 7.06 13.63 21.77
CA GLU A 34 6.15 14.29 20.81
C GLU A 34 6.92 15.20 19.86
N LYS A 35 7.91 15.94 20.37
CA LYS A 35 8.76 16.81 19.54
C LYS A 35 9.51 16.02 18.46
N VAL A 36 10.02 14.83 18.81
CA VAL A 36 10.73 13.96 17.86
C VAL A 36 9.76 13.43 16.81
N TYR A 37 8.58 13.00 17.24
CA TYR A 37 7.53 12.51 16.36
C TYR A 37 7.06 13.56 15.35
N PHE A 38 6.77 14.78 15.82
CA PHE A 38 6.37 15.89 14.95
C PHE A 38 7.47 16.26 13.96
N ASN A 39 8.70 16.43 14.43
CA ASN A 39 9.83 16.76 13.56
C ASN A 39 10.06 15.70 12.46
N TRP A 40 9.83 14.41 12.77
CA TRP A 40 9.97 13.34 11.79
C TRP A 40 8.84 13.36 10.75
N LEU A 41 7.59 13.46 11.18
CA LEU A 41 6.43 13.43 10.29
C LEU A 41 6.24 14.71 9.46
N GLU A 42 6.67 15.87 9.96
CA GLU A 42 6.59 17.13 9.22
C GLU A 42 7.58 17.20 8.04
N ASN A 43 8.66 16.43 8.09
CA ASN A 43 9.70 16.38 7.05
C ASN A 43 9.74 15.04 6.30
N ILE A 44 8.68 14.22 6.42
CA ILE A 44 8.67 12.88 5.84
C ILE A 44 8.58 12.94 4.31
N GLN A 45 9.33 12.06 3.65
CA GLN A 45 9.28 11.89 2.20
C GLN A 45 8.42 10.67 1.83
N ASP A 46 8.10 10.56 0.55
CA ASP A 46 7.37 9.42 0.03
C ASP A 46 8.12 8.11 0.33
N TRP A 47 7.37 7.13 0.79
CA TRP A 47 7.94 5.90 1.30
C TRP A 47 8.13 4.89 0.18
N CYS A 48 9.38 4.57 -0.11
CA CYS A 48 9.74 3.46 -0.98
C CYS A 48 9.36 2.12 -0.33
N ILE A 49 8.35 1.44 -0.88
CA ILE A 49 7.81 0.18 -0.37
C ILE A 49 8.29 -1.06 -1.15
N SER A 50 8.92 -0.89 -2.30
CA SER A 50 9.54 -2.00 -3.04
C SER A 50 10.92 -2.34 -2.52
N ARG A 51 11.25 -3.63 -2.52
CA ARG A 51 12.57 -4.16 -2.15
C ARG A 51 12.95 -5.29 -3.11
N GLN A 52 14.17 -5.25 -3.64
CA GLN A 52 14.75 -6.32 -4.45
C GLN A 52 15.34 -7.41 -3.52
N LEU A 53 14.48 -8.09 -2.77
CA LEU A 53 14.85 -9.16 -1.85
C LEU A 53 14.14 -10.46 -2.22
N TRP A 54 14.74 -11.59 -1.83
CA TRP A 54 14.18 -12.93 -2.06
C TRP A 54 13.07 -13.30 -1.07
N TRP A 55 13.07 -12.68 0.11
CA TRP A 55 12.10 -12.95 1.17
C TRP A 55 11.22 -11.73 1.41
N GLY A 56 9.91 -11.94 1.32
CA GLY A 56 8.91 -10.90 1.58
C GLY A 56 7.61 -11.22 0.85
N HIS A 57 6.60 -10.35 1.05
CA HIS A 57 5.34 -10.46 0.33
C HIS A 57 5.52 -9.89 -1.07
N ARG A 58 5.30 -10.69 -2.12
CA ARG A 58 5.36 -10.19 -3.50
C ARG A 58 4.40 -9.04 -3.72
N ILE A 59 4.84 -8.03 -4.46
CA ILE A 59 3.98 -6.92 -4.85
C ILE A 59 2.85 -7.47 -5.75
N PRO A 60 1.58 -7.13 -5.47
CA PRO A 60 0.43 -7.60 -6.22
C PRO A 60 0.24 -6.77 -7.50
N VAL A 61 1.27 -6.68 -8.32
CA VAL A 61 1.24 -5.96 -9.59
C VAL A 61 1.65 -6.92 -10.70
N TRP A 62 0.91 -6.89 -11.80
CA TRP A 62 1.13 -7.69 -12.99
C TRP A 62 1.35 -6.79 -14.20
N TYR A 63 2.33 -7.15 -15.02
CA TYR A 63 2.66 -6.48 -16.26
C TYR A 63 2.16 -7.32 -17.44
N ALA A 64 1.45 -6.68 -18.36
CA ALA A 64 1.15 -7.25 -19.66
C ALA A 64 2.30 -7.01 -20.65
N PRO A 65 2.38 -7.75 -21.78
CA PRO A 65 3.46 -7.63 -22.75
C PRO A 65 3.56 -6.26 -23.44
N ASP A 66 2.48 -5.47 -23.42
CA ASP A 66 2.42 -4.10 -23.93
C ASP A 66 2.92 -3.05 -22.92
N GLY A 67 3.25 -3.47 -21.69
CA GLY A 67 3.65 -2.60 -20.58
C GLY A 67 2.49 -2.10 -19.70
N SER A 68 1.25 -2.52 -19.97
CA SER A 68 0.09 -2.19 -19.13
C SER A 68 0.22 -2.84 -17.75
N VAL A 69 -0.23 -2.13 -16.71
CA VAL A 69 -0.03 -2.51 -15.30
C VAL A 69 -1.37 -2.80 -14.64
N PHE A 70 -1.50 -3.97 -14.01
CA PHE A 70 -2.72 -4.41 -13.33
C PHE A 70 -2.43 -4.71 -11.85
N CYS A 71 -3.27 -4.23 -10.94
CA CYS A 71 -3.21 -4.58 -9.50
C CYS A 71 -4.39 -5.46 -9.12
N ALA A 72 -4.09 -6.63 -8.57
CA ALA A 72 -5.12 -7.56 -8.14
C ALA A 72 -4.69 -8.40 -6.93
N HIS A 73 -5.63 -9.04 -6.23
CA HIS A 73 -5.26 -9.88 -5.08
C HIS A 73 -4.78 -11.29 -5.46
N SER A 74 -4.94 -11.66 -6.73
CA SER A 74 -4.57 -12.97 -7.26
C SER A 74 -4.28 -12.89 -8.75
N ALA A 75 -3.50 -13.85 -9.26
CA ALA A 75 -3.22 -13.96 -10.70
C ALA A 75 -4.51 -14.10 -11.52
N ALA A 76 -5.49 -14.89 -11.04
CA ALA A 76 -6.78 -15.05 -11.72
C ALA A 76 -7.55 -13.72 -11.83
N ALA A 77 -7.53 -12.89 -10.77
CA ALA A 77 -8.17 -11.58 -10.80
C ALA A 77 -7.43 -10.60 -11.73
N ALA A 78 -6.09 -10.65 -11.77
CA ALA A 78 -5.30 -9.87 -12.71
C ALA A 78 -5.59 -10.28 -14.17
N MET A 79 -5.66 -11.58 -14.45
CA MET A 79 -6.00 -12.11 -15.77
C MET A 79 -7.40 -11.67 -16.21
N ALA A 80 -8.39 -11.71 -15.32
CA ALA A 80 -9.73 -11.22 -15.62
C ALA A 80 -9.76 -9.71 -15.93
N GLN A 81 -8.97 -8.89 -15.21
CA GLN A 81 -8.82 -7.47 -15.51
C GLN A 81 -8.16 -7.24 -16.87
N ALA A 82 -7.10 -8.00 -17.19
CA ALA A 82 -6.41 -7.91 -18.46
C ALA A 82 -7.30 -8.37 -19.63
N GLU A 83 -8.04 -9.48 -19.48
CA GLU A 83 -9.00 -9.95 -20.47
C GLU A 83 -10.08 -8.92 -20.76
N ALA A 84 -10.59 -8.23 -19.72
CA ALA A 84 -11.55 -7.15 -19.90
C ALA A 84 -10.94 -5.94 -20.62
N HIS A 85 -9.64 -5.68 -20.44
CA HIS A 85 -8.93 -4.56 -21.09
C HIS A 85 -8.59 -4.86 -22.56
N PHE A 86 -8.08 -6.06 -22.86
CA PHE A 86 -7.61 -6.45 -24.19
C PHE A 86 -8.66 -7.19 -25.04
N GLY A 87 -9.75 -7.64 -24.44
CA GLY A 87 -10.78 -8.45 -25.10
C GLY A 87 -10.37 -9.90 -25.38
N HIS A 88 -9.21 -10.35 -24.91
CA HIS A 88 -8.69 -11.71 -25.07
C HIS A 88 -7.72 -12.07 -23.94
N ALA A 89 -7.41 -13.37 -23.79
CA ALA A 89 -6.47 -13.85 -22.78
C ALA A 89 -5.04 -13.41 -23.09
N VAL A 90 -4.39 -12.78 -22.10
CA VAL A 90 -3.02 -12.27 -22.19
C VAL A 90 -2.18 -12.88 -21.06
N THR A 91 -0.94 -13.25 -21.38
CA THR A 91 0.03 -13.71 -20.39
C THR A 91 0.51 -12.52 -19.56
N LEU A 92 0.39 -12.63 -18.24
CA LEU A 92 0.82 -11.60 -17.30
C LEU A 92 2.04 -12.05 -16.50
N GLU A 93 2.98 -11.14 -16.29
CA GLU A 93 4.14 -11.35 -15.43
C GLU A 93 4.00 -10.54 -14.14
N GLN A 94 4.04 -11.21 -12.99
CA GLN A 94 3.97 -10.54 -11.70
C GLN A 94 5.31 -9.86 -11.36
N ASP A 95 5.26 -8.67 -10.77
CA ASP A 95 6.41 -7.92 -10.27
C ASP A 95 7.30 -8.80 -9.36
N GLN A 96 8.61 -8.77 -9.61
CA GLN A 96 9.58 -9.59 -8.89
C GLN A 96 9.91 -9.00 -7.51
N ASP A 97 9.64 -7.72 -7.30
CA ASP A 97 9.92 -7.06 -6.03
C ASP A 97 8.99 -7.55 -4.91
N VAL A 98 9.51 -7.48 -3.70
CA VAL A 98 8.76 -7.74 -2.47
C VAL A 98 8.48 -6.44 -1.73
N LEU A 99 7.40 -6.43 -0.95
CA LEU A 99 7.03 -5.33 -0.08
C LEU A 99 8.00 -5.23 1.09
N ASP A 100 8.28 -3.99 1.50
CA ASP A 100 9.05 -3.67 2.70
C ASP A 100 8.45 -4.37 3.93
N THR A 101 9.30 -4.95 4.77
CA THR A 101 8.89 -5.58 6.03
C THR A 101 8.07 -4.62 6.89
N TRP A 102 8.48 -3.34 6.95
CA TRP A 102 7.77 -2.31 7.69
C TRP A 102 6.35 -2.03 7.16
N PHE A 103 6.13 -2.24 5.85
CA PHE A 103 4.79 -2.17 5.25
C PHE A 103 3.89 -3.22 5.88
N SER A 104 4.33 -4.47 5.93
CA SER A 104 3.54 -5.54 6.55
C SER A 104 3.37 -5.36 8.07
N SER A 105 4.41 -4.89 8.78
CA SER A 105 4.35 -4.64 10.22
C SER A 105 3.36 -3.53 10.59
N GLY A 106 3.25 -2.48 9.77
CA GLY A 106 2.28 -1.39 9.97
C GLY A 106 0.82 -1.87 9.91
N LEU A 107 0.57 -3.03 9.30
CA LEU A 107 -0.76 -3.62 9.15
C LEU A 107 -1.14 -4.57 10.29
N TRP A 108 -0.26 -4.75 11.28
CA TRP A 108 -0.48 -5.65 12.40
C TRP A 108 -1.83 -5.44 13.15
N PRO A 109 -2.24 -4.19 13.48
CA PRO A 109 -3.52 -3.98 14.17
C PRO A 109 -4.72 -4.49 13.38
N PHE A 110 -4.61 -4.45 12.04
CA PHE A 110 -5.66 -4.88 11.13
C PHE A 110 -5.64 -6.39 10.89
N SER A 111 -4.46 -6.96 10.66
CA SER A 111 -4.30 -8.38 10.35
C SER A 111 -4.65 -9.29 11.53
N THR A 112 -4.38 -8.84 12.76
CA THR A 112 -4.66 -9.63 13.98
C THR A 112 -6.07 -9.45 14.53
N LEU A 113 -6.65 -8.26 14.40
CA LEU A 113 -8.00 -7.95 14.89
C LEU A 113 -9.07 -8.04 13.80
N ALA A 114 -8.68 -8.58 12.65
CA ALA A 114 -9.47 -8.92 11.47
C ALA A 114 -10.86 -9.52 11.75
N GLY A 115 -11.02 -10.32 12.80
CA GLY A 115 -12.33 -10.90 13.18
C GLY A 115 -13.23 -9.99 14.04
N ARG A 116 -12.71 -8.91 14.60
CA ARG A 116 -13.41 -8.05 15.59
C ARG A 116 -13.63 -6.62 15.14
N MET A 117 -12.93 -6.16 14.10
CA MET A 117 -12.98 -4.77 13.66
C MET A 117 -13.96 -4.58 12.50
N LYS A 118 -15.12 -3.95 12.74
CA LYS A 118 -16.02 -3.52 11.64
C LYS A 118 -15.51 -2.19 11.08
N LEU A 119 -14.75 -2.23 9.99
CA LEU A 119 -14.46 -1.04 9.19
C LEU A 119 -15.76 -0.61 8.49
N ARG A 120 -16.25 0.59 8.78
CA ARG A 120 -17.42 1.17 8.12
C ARG A 120 -16.95 2.01 6.94
N THR A 121 -16.88 1.41 5.76
CA THR A 121 -16.59 2.11 4.49
C THR A 121 -17.88 2.36 3.70
N SER A 122 -17.97 3.49 2.99
CA SER A 122 -19.19 3.98 2.35
C SER A 122 -19.64 3.23 1.09
N SER A 123 -18.87 2.28 0.56
CA SER A 123 -19.29 1.57 -0.67
C SER A 123 -18.88 0.10 -0.82
N ALA A 124 -18.21 -0.52 0.15
CA ALA A 124 -18.02 -1.98 0.15
C ALA A 124 -17.60 -2.50 1.54
N SER A 125 -18.20 -3.63 1.94
CA SER A 125 -17.79 -4.40 3.11
C SER A 125 -16.55 -5.22 2.78
N ILE A 126 -15.37 -4.72 3.12
CA ILE A 126 -14.16 -5.55 3.13
C ILE A 126 -14.22 -6.42 4.38
N GLN A 127 -14.32 -7.73 4.22
CA GLN A 127 -14.21 -8.66 5.35
C GLN A 127 -12.81 -8.49 5.98
N PRO A 128 -12.72 -8.15 7.27
CA PRO A 128 -11.44 -7.80 7.86
C PRO A 128 -10.54 -9.04 8.06
N ALA A 129 -11.11 -10.26 7.98
CA ALA A 129 -10.45 -11.58 7.93
C ALA A 129 -9.33 -11.72 6.88
N CYS A 130 -9.28 -10.84 5.87
CA CYS A 130 -8.39 -10.96 4.71
C CYS A 130 -7.60 -9.69 4.41
N LEU A 131 -7.25 -8.87 5.41
CA LEU A 131 -6.33 -7.73 5.24
C LEU A 131 -4.91 -8.23 4.97
N ARG A 132 -4.73 -8.78 3.77
CA ARG A 132 -3.45 -9.20 3.21
C ARG A 132 -2.72 -7.95 2.72
N PRO A 133 -1.38 -7.93 2.71
CA PRO A 133 -0.61 -6.82 2.13
C PRO A 133 -1.06 -6.48 0.71
N ALA A 134 -1.47 -7.49 -0.07
CA ALA A 134 -2.04 -7.29 -1.40
C ALA A 134 -3.34 -6.48 -1.42
N THR A 135 -4.20 -6.69 -0.42
CA THR A 135 -5.50 -6.00 -0.31
C THR A 135 -5.33 -4.53 -0.01
N ILE A 136 -4.41 -4.21 0.90
CA ILE A 136 -4.14 -2.82 1.22
C ILE A 136 -3.36 -2.16 0.08
N PHE A 137 -2.39 -2.82 -0.53
CA PHE A 137 -1.70 -2.26 -1.69
C PHE A 137 -2.67 -1.90 -2.85
N CYS A 138 -3.58 -2.80 -3.25
CA CYS A 138 -4.56 -2.46 -4.29
C CYS A 138 -5.62 -1.45 -3.81
N PHE A 139 -6.00 -1.46 -2.52
CA PHE A 139 -6.86 -0.43 -1.93
C PHE A 139 -6.20 0.96 -1.89
N LEU A 140 -4.86 1.01 -1.74
CA LEU A 140 -4.07 2.24 -1.77
C LEU A 140 -3.86 2.79 -3.21
N GLY A 141 -4.47 2.16 -4.23
CA GLY A 141 -4.57 2.73 -5.58
C GLY A 141 -3.67 2.11 -6.63
N GLY A 142 -3.44 0.80 -6.58
CA GLY A 142 -2.74 0.13 -7.68
C GLY A 142 -3.61 0.04 -8.94
N ALA A 143 -3.13 0.64 -10.03
CA ALA A 143 -3.54 0.54 -11.43
C ALA A 143 -4.59 1.51 -12.01
N HIS A 144 -5.61 1.98 -11.28
CA HIS A 144 -6.47 3.07 -11.80
C HIS A 144 -6.93 4.01 -10.68
N ASP A 145 -6.81 5.29 -10.99
CA ASP A 145 -6.92 6.46 -10.13
C ASP A 145 -8.33 6.65 -9.52
N HIS A 146 -8.77 5.80 -8.58
CA HIS A 146 -10.06 5.97 -7.89
C HIS A 146 -10.05 5.47 -6.43
N ALA A 147 -9.06 5.88 -5.62
CA ALA A 147 -9.19 6.01 -4.15
C ALA A 147 -7.90 6.56 -3.48
N GLY A 148 -7.41 7.73 -3.90
CA GLY A 148 -6.81 8.75 -3.03
C GLY A 148 -5.65 8.41 -2.06
N LEU A 149 -4.95 7.27 -2.20
CA LEU A 149 -3.84 6.90 -1.30
C LEU A 149 -2.48 6.70 -2.00
N GLY A 150 -2.43 6.96 -3.31
CA GLY A 150 -1.22 7.47 -3.98
C GLY A 150 -0.02 6.53 -4.06
N VAL A 151 -0.23 5.24 -4.32
CA VAL A 151 0.88 4.36 -4.73
C VAL A 151 1.28 4.70 -6.17
N HIS A 152 2.56 4.99 -6.38
CA HIS A 152 3.06 5.36 -7.70
C HIS A 152 4.46 4.77 -7.94
N ARG A 153 4.84 4.66 -9.20
CA ARG A 153 6.12 4.12 -9.63
C ARG A 153 7.03 5.26 -10.07
N GLN A 154 8.20 5.39 -9.45
CA GLN A 154 9.15 6.47 -9.72
C GLN A 154 10.58 5.93 -9.78
N SER A 155 11.43 6.57 -10.60
CA SER A 155 12.87 6.33 -10.59
C SER A 155 13.51 6.94 -9.35
N ALA A 156 14.10 6.10 -8.50
CA ALA A 156 14.84 6.50 -7.30
C ALA A 156 16.33 6.58 -7.63
N VAL A 157 17.01 7.66 -7.21
CA VAL A 157 18.45 7.92 -7.44
C VAL A 157 19.35 7.25 -6.42
#